data_AF-A0A5M9NWI2-F1
#
_entry.id   AF-A0A5M9NWI2-F1
#
_cell.length_a   1.000
_cell.length_b   1.000
_cell.length_c   1.000
_cell.angle_alpha   90.00
_cell.angle_beta   90.00
_cell.angle_gamma   90.00
#
_symmetry.space_group_name_H-M   'P 1'
#
loop_
_entity.id
_entity.type
_entity.pdbx_description
1 polymer ?
#
loop_
_entity_poly.entity_id
_entity_poly.type
_entity_poly.pdbx_seq_one_letter_code
_entity_poly.pdbx_strand_id
1 'polypeptide(L)' 'MTDKNDVFEELQWVKYRLSMLDVIEKKLFAMKKLVQKSQNSNLSKSEIDEINHKLNNLAAQIKALDQESRKDCI' A
#
# COMPACT_ATOMS: atom_id res chain seq x y z
N MET A 1 -2.03 26.69 -24.27
CA MET A 1 -2.88 25.78 -25.06
C MET A 1 -2.46 24.39 -24.62
N THR A 2 -3.24 23.76 -23.75
CA THR A 2 -2.91 22.43 -23.20
C THR A 2 -2.90 21.45 -24.36
N ASP A 3 -1.76 20.81 -24.60
CA ASP A 3 -1.63 19.92 -25.74
C ASP A 3 -2.47 18.66 -25.46
N LYS A 4 -3.10 18.08 -26.48
CA LYS A 4 -3.93 16.87 -26.29
C LYS A 4 -3.12 15.70 -25.73
N ASN A 5 -1.81 15.72 -25.91
CA ASN A 5 -0.87 14.75 -25.39
C ASN A 5 -0.73 14.87 -23.85
N ASP A 6 -0.68 16.08 -23.29
CA ASP A 6 -0.55 16.31 -21.84
C ASP A 6 -1.73 15.70 -21.06
N VAL A 7 -2.94 15.92 -21.57
CA VAL A 7 -4.18 15.39 -20.96
C VAL A 7 -4.23 13.86 -21.02
N PHE A 8 -3.69 13.26 -22.09
CA PHE A 8 -3.63 11.81 -22.21
C PHE A 8 -2.64 11.21 -21.20
N GLU A 9 -1.47 11.82 -21.03
CA GLU A 9 -0.45 11.39 -20.07
C GLU A 9 -0.95 11.51 -18.62
N GLU A 10 -1.57 12.64 -18.27
CA GLU A 10 -2.21 12.82 -16.95
C GLU A 10 -3.27 11.74 -16.69
N LEU A 11 -4.09 11.42 -17.69
CA LEU A 11 -5.11 10.38 -17.56
C LEU A 11 -4.48 8.98 -17.35
N GLN A 12 -3.39 8.65 -18.05
CA GLN A 12 -2.69 7.39 -17.83
C GLN A 12 -2.08 7.33 -16.43
N TRP A 13 -1.48 8.43 -15.96
CA TRP A 13 -0.94 8.52 -14.61
C TRP A 13 -2.03 8.36 -13.55
N VAL A 14 -3.17 9.03 -13.68
CA VAL A 14 -4.30 8.88 -12.73
C VAL A 14 -4.79 7.44 -12.68
N LYS A 15 -4.95 6.78 -13.83
CA LYS A 15 -5.33 5.36 -13.89
C LYS A 15 -4.30 4.47 -13.21
N TYR A 16 -3.02 4.72 -13.46
CA TYR A 16 -1.94 4.01 -12.81
C TYR A 16 -1.98 4.19 -11.28
N ARG A 17 -2.10 5.43 -10.82
CA ARG A 17 -2.17 5.77 -9.40
C ARG A 17 -3.37 5.13 -8.71
N LEU A 18 -4.54 5.12 -9.35
CA LEU A 18 -5.71 4.41 -8.83
C LEU A 18 -5.43 2.91 -8.65
N SER A 19 -4.82 2.27 -9.64
CA SER A 19 -4.47 0.84 -9.54
C SER A 19 -3.49 0.54 -8.40
N MET A 20 -2.53 1.44 -8.14
CA MET A 20 -1.58 1.30 -7.04
C MET A 20 -2.25 1.54 -5.68
N LEU A 21 -3.19 2.49 -5.60
CA LEU A 21 -3.98 2.73 -4.39
C LEU A 21 -4.85 1.51 -4.03
N ASP A 22 -5.45 0.82 -5.01
CA ASP A 22 -6.19 -0.43 -4.77
C ASP A 22 -5.29 -1.52 -4.16
N VAL A 23 -4.03 -1.61 -4.61
CA VAL A 23 -3.06 -2.56 -4.06
C VAL A 23 -2.64 -2.16 -2.64
N ILE A 24 -2.41 -0.86 -2.38
CA ILE A 24 -2.09 -0.33 -1.05
C ILE A 24 -3.24 -0.61 -0.07
N GLU A 25 -4.49 -0.36 -0.48
CA GLU A 25 -5.67 -0.62 0.35
C GLU A 25 -5.76 -2.08 0.78
N LYS A 26 -5.56 -3.02 -0.17
CA LYS A 26 -5.54 -4.46 0.15
C LYS A 26 -4.47 -4.82 1.18
N LYS A 27 -3.30 -4.20 1.11
CA LYS A 27 -2.21 -4.41 2.08
C LYS A 27 -2.53 -3.81 3.45
N LEU A 28 -3.12 -2.61 3.50
CA LEU A 28 -3.59 -1.99 4.74
C LEU A 28 -4.67 -2.83 5.41
N PHE A 29 -5.59 -3.40 4.63
CA PHE A 29 -6.60 -4.31 5.14
C PHE A 29 -5.99 -5.60 5.71
N ALA A 30 -4.94 -6.14 5.08
CA ALA A 30 -4.19 -7.27 5.62
C ALA A 30 -3.50 -6.92 6.96
N MET A 31 -2.91 -5.72 7.08
CA MET A 31 -2.34 -5.24 8.35
C MET A 31 -3.42 -5.15 9.44
N LYS A 32 -4.58 -4.58 9.13
CA LYS A 32 -5.72 -4.50 10.07
C LYS A 32 -6.13 -5.88 10.56
N LYS A 33 -6.25 -6.87 9.66
CA LYS A 33 -6.59 -8.26 10.03
C LYS A 33 -5.55 -8.90 10.95
N LEU A 34 -4.26 -8.64 10.73
CA LEU A 34 -3.19 -9.15 11.60
C LEU A 34 -3.32 -8.60 13.03
N VAL A 35 -3.55 -7.28 13.17
CA VAL A 35 -3.74 -6.64 14.47
C VAL A 35 -5.00 -7.13 15.18
N GLN A 36 -6.11 -7.28 14.44
CA GLN A 36 -7.35 -7.82 15.01
C GLN A 36 -7.17 -9.27 15.49
N LYS A 37 -6.41 -10.08 14.76
CA LYS A 37 -6.08 -11.45 15.19
C LYS A 37 -5.24 -11.45 16.47
N SER A 38 -4.25 -10.56 16.58
CA SER A 38 -3.40 -10.51 17.78
C SER A 38 -4.13 -10.03 19.04
N GLN A 39 -5.17 -9.21 18.90
CA GLN A 39 -5.97 -8.74 20.04
C GLN A 39 -6.86 -9.83 20.64
N ASN A 40 -7.24 -10.84 19.84
CA ASN A 40 -8.20 -11.88 20.23
C ASN A 40 -7.52 -13.20 20.61
N SER A 41 -6.21 -13.22 20.87
CA SER A 41 -5.44 -14.45 21.06
C SER A 41 -4.38 -14.30 22.16
N ASN A 42 -4.24 -15.31 23.02
CA ASN A 42 -3.06 -15.45 23.88
C ASN A 42 -1.90 -15.92 23.01
N LEU A 43 -1.19 -14.97 22.42
CA LEU A 43 -0.06 -15.24 21.54
C LEU A 43 1.22 -15.50 22.33
N SER A 44 1.98 -16.48 21.87
CA SER A 44 3.36 -16.66 22.30
C SER A 44 4.25 -15.53 21.76
N LYS A 45 5.44 -15.37 22.36
CA LYS A 45 6.44 -14.41 21.88
C LYS A 45 6.81 -14.63 20.40
N SER A 46 6.97 -15.89 20.00
CA SER A 46 7.28 -16.24 18.60
C SER A 46 6.19 -15.77 17.64
N GLU A 47 4.91 -15.96 18.00
CA GLU A 47 3.80 -15.52 17.17
C GLU A 47 3.70 -13.99 17.09
N ILE A 48 4.01 -13.28 18.19
CA ILE A 48 4.10 -11.82 18.20
C ILE A 48 5.21 -11.35 17.25
N ASP A 49 6.39 -11.97 17.31
CA ASP A 49 7.53 -11.63 16.46
C ASP A 49 7.21 -11.87 14.97
N GLU A 50 6.52 -12.97 14.64
CA GLU A 50 6.05 -13.22 13.28
C GLU A 50 5.04 -12.18 12.78
N ILE A 51 4.10 -11.78 13.63
CA ILE A 51 3.11 -10.75 13.28
C ILE A 51 3.82 -9.41 13.05
N ASN A 52 4.76 -9.03 13.91
CA ASN A 52 5.56 -7.82 13.74
C ASN A 52 6.36 -7.85 12.44
N HIS A 53 6.99 -8.98 12.12
CA HIS A 53 7.72 -9.13 10.86
C HIS A 53 6.79 -8.95 9.65
N LYS A 54 5.59 -9.55 9.66
CA LYS A 54 4.59 -9.39 8.60
C LYS A 54 4.10 -7.95 8.47
N LEU A 55 3.83 -7.27 9.58
CA LEU A 55 3.43 -5.86 9.61
C LEU A 55 4.50 -4.95 9.02
N ASN A 56 5.76 -5.14 9.43
CA ASN A 56 6.88 -4.34 8.93
C ASN A 56 7.11 -4.54 7.43
N ASN A 57 7.00 -5.78 6.95
CA ASN A 57 7.10 -6.07 5.51
C ASN A 57 5.96 -5.39 4.72
N LEU A 58 4.71 -5.48 5.21
CA LEU A 58 3.58 -4.79 4.57
C LEU A 58 3.77 -3.27 4.56
N ALA A 59 4.26 -2.68 5.65
CA ALA A 59 4.54 -1.25 5.74
C ALA A 59 5.61 -0.81 4.73
N ALA A 60 6.69 -1.58 4.59
CA ALA A 60 7.74 -1.30 3.60
C ALA A 60 7.19 -1.36 2.16
N GLN A 61 6.37 -2.36 1.85
CA GLN A 61 5.74 -2.50 0.53
C GLN A 61 4.78 -1.34 0.23
N ILE A 62 3.95 -0.94 1.19
CA ILE A 62 3.04 0.21 1.04
C ILE A 62 3.83 1.48 0.77
N LYS A 63 4.89 1.73 1.53
CA LYS A 63 5.74 2.91 1.35
C LYS A 63 6.39 2.93 -0.04
N ALA A 64 6.91 1.79 -0.50
CA ALA A 64 7.52 1.69 -1.82
C ALA A 64 6.51 1.98 -2.93
N LEU A 65 5.30 1.40 -2.87
CA LEU A 65 4.23 1.63 -3.85
C LEU A 65 3.73 3.08 -3.83
N ASP A 66 3.56 3.68 -2.65
CA ASP A 66 3.12 5.07 -2.53
C ASP A 66 4.16 6.05 -3.07
N GLN A 67 5.44 5.80 -2.80
CA GLN A 67 6.53 6.61 -3.33
C GLN A 67 6.64 6.48 -4.85
N GLU A 68 6.58 5.26 -5.37
CA GLU A 68 6.74 4.98 -6.79
C GLU A 68 5.61 5.62 -7.62
N SER A 69 4.36 5.40 -7.23
CA SER A 69 3.21 5.95 -7.97
C SER A 69 2.99 7.46 -7.85
N ARG A 70 3.77 8.15 -7.00
CA ARG A 70 3.77 9.63 -6.90
C ARG A 70 4.87 10.30 -7.73
N LYS A 71 5.83 9.55 -8.30
CA LYS A 71 7.00 10.13 -8.98
C LYS A 71 6.67 10.96 -10.21
N ASP A 72 5.54 10.66 -10.86
CA ASP A 72 5.11 11.37 -12.07
C ASP A 72 4.06 12.46 -11.79
N CYS A 73 3.85 12.82 -10.52
CA CYS A 73 3.06 13.99 -10.16
C CYS A 73 3.90 15.25 -10.46
N ILE A 74 3.63 15.90 -11.59
CA ILE A 74 4.16 17.22 -11.96
C ILE A 74 3.59 18.28 -11.01
#